data_AF-A0A2T4VGY6-F1
#
_entry.id   AF-A0A2T4VGY6-F1
#
_cell.length_a   1.000
_cell.length_b   1.000
_cell.length_c   1.000
_cell.angle_alpha   90.00
_cell.angle_beta   90.00
_cell.angle_gamma   90.00
#
_symmetry.space_group_name_H-M   'P 1'
#
loop_
_entity.id
_entity.type
_entity.pdbx_description
1 polymer ?
#
loop_
_entity_poly.entity_id
_entity_poly.type
_entity_poly.pdbx_seq_one_letter_code
_entity_poly.pdbx_strand_id
1 'polypeptide(L)'
;MALLLAAAPVACRKPAKPSEAYAQAHTRFGKLYAEKGDEAFVDPQLSEVESLLDQVPADSLDARAAGDLRTRIQVGKQQVQARLKAKADALANATQPSQMPSGFNTAPSTPAPTRSEPPPEEESDAATDAGTAGMPGVGTPVTQLASGFSGCFQKGEPLEVKGRGMRDRWELADRAACRQQYASLQAMVMIVEDGKVLGMVPRSAIQEVPADGGTGSSTPDGGR
;
A
#
# COMPACT_ATOMS: atom_id res chain seq x y z
N MET A 1 57.92 -30.91 21.95
CA MET A 1 56.57 -30.63 21.39
C MET A 1 55.54 -31.13 22.39
N ALA A 2 54.97 -30.26 23.21
CA ALA A 2 53.85 -30.59 24.07
C ALA A 2 52.92 -29.38 24.08
N LEU A 3 51.99 -29.32 23.12
CA LEU A 3 51.01 -28.26 22.99
C LEU A 3 49.61 -28.87 22.88
N LEU A 4 48.74 -28.39 23.76
CA LEU A 4 47.28 -28.31 23.71
C LEU A 4 46.46 -29.61 23.73
N LEU A 5 45.86 -29.87 24.90
CA LEU A 5 44.46 -30.27 24.99
C LEU A 5 43.69 -29.19 25.77
N ALA A 6 43.14 -28.21 25.05
CA ALA A 6 42.15 -27.29 25.61
C ALA A 6 40.81 -28.02 25.69
N ALA A 7 40.41 -28.40 26.90
CA ALA A 7 39.08 -28.94 27.17
C ALA A 7 38.04 -27.82 26.98
N ALA A 8 37.25 -27.90 25.91
CA ALA A 8 36.09 -27.04 25.73
C ALA A 8 34.99 -27.47 26.72
N PRO A 9 34.41 -26.56 27.51
CA PRO A 9 33.26 -26.90 28.34
C PRO A 9 32.06 -27.18 27.43
N VAL A 10 31.61 -28.44 27.43
CA VAL A 10 30.32 -28.83 26.87
C VAL A 10 29.25 -28.22 27.77
N ALA A 11 28.82 -26.99 27.46
CA ALA A 11 27.70 -26.35 28.13
C ALA A 11 26.45 -27.20 27.88
N CYS A 12 25.97 -27.87 28.92
CA CYS A 12 24.65 -28.48 28.95
C CYS A 12 23.60 -27.38 28.71
N ARG A 13 23.18 -27.18 27.46
CA ARG A 13 22.03 -26.33 27.15
C ARG A 13 20.79 -27.05 27.67
N LYS A 14 20.12 -26.46 28.67
CA LYS A 14 18.75 -26.85 29.04
C LYS A 14 17.88 -26.79 27.79
N PRO A 15 16.93 -27.72 27.62
CA PRO A 15 16.03 -27.69 26.47
C PRO A 15 15.29 -26.35 26.48
N ALA A 16 15.41 -25.62 25.36
CA ALA A 16 14.74 -24.34 25.17
C ALA A 16 13.22 -24.56 25.25
N LYS A 17 12.55 -23.72 26.05
CA LYS A 17 11.11 -23.80 26.27
C LYS A 17 10.39 -22.73 25.42
N PRO A 18 9.16 -23.01 24.97
CA PRO A 18 8.31 -21.99 24.36
C PRO A 18 7.97 -20.90 25.38
N SER A 19 7.68 -19.70 24.89
CA SER A 19 7.34 -18.52 25.70
C SER A 19 5.84 -18.29 25.71
N GLU A 20 5.22 -18.34 26.90
CA GLU A 20 3.82 -17.95 27.05
C GLU A 20 3.60 -16.47 26.73
N ALA A 21 4.58 -15.60 27.03
CA ALA A 21 4.51 -14.19 26.71
C ALA A 21 4.44 -13.95 25.20
N TYR A 22 5.19 -14.73 24.41
CA TYR A 22 5.10 -14.67 22.95
C TYR A 22 3.74 -15.15 22.45
N ALA A 23 3.24 -16.28 22.97
CA ALA A 23 1.93 -16.80 22.58
C ALA A 23 0.81 -15.77 22.84
N GLN A 24 0.81 -15.16 24.03
CA GLN A 24 -0.14 -14.11 24.38
C GLN A 24 0.00 -12.87 23.50
N ALA A 25 1.23 -12.40 23.25
CA ALA A 25 1.50 -11.28 22.37
C ALA A 25 0.98 -11.52 20.96
N HIS A 26 1.30 -12.69 20.39
CA HIS A 26 0.89 -13.06 19.04
C HIS A 26 -0.63 -13.15 18.91
N THR A 27 -1.32 -13.77 19.87
CA THR A 27 -2.79 -13.85 19.87
C THR A 27 -3.42 -12.46 20.00
N ARG A 28 -2.95 -11.62 20.92
CA ARG A 28 -3.49 -10.27 21.12
C ARG A 28 -3.27 -9.39 19.90
N PHE A 29 -2.05 -9.41 19.35
CA PHE A 29 -1.73 -8.67 18.14
C PHE A 29 -2.58 -9.15 16.95
N GLY A 30 -2.71 -10.47 16.76
CA GLY A 30 -3.53 -11.03 15.70
C GLY A 30 -5.00 -10.60 15.81
N LYS A 31 -5.57 -10.60 17.02
CA LYS A 31 -6.93 -10.12 17.26
C LYS A 31 -7.05 -8.62 16.97
N LEU A 32 -6.15 -7.81 17.52
CA LEU A 32 -6.15 -6.35 17.33
C LEU A 32 -6.06 -5.99 15.84
N TYR A 33 -5.17 -6.66 15.11
CA TYR A 33 -4.98 -6.46 13.68
C TYR A 33 -6.17 -6.97 12.85
N ALA A 34 -6.81 -8.08 13.25
CA ALA A 34 -8.02 -8.56 12.57
C ALA A 34 -9.20 -7.59 12.73
N GLU A 35 -9.32 -6.93 13.89
CA GLU A 35 -10.41 -5.99 14.18
C GLU A 35 -10.18 -4.61 13.56
N LYS A 36 -8.94 -4.11 13.56
CA LYS A 36 -8.61 -2.70 13.23
C LYS A 36 -7.71 -2.54 12.01
N GLY A 37 -7.19 -3.62 11.45
CA GLY A 37 -6.20 -3.57 10.37
C GLY A 37 -5.01 -2.68 10.76
N ASP A 38 -4.67 -1.73 9.90
CA ASP A 38 -3.55 -0.82 10.13
C ASP A 38 -3.76 0.15 11.30
N GLU A 39 -5.01 0.45 11.69
CA GLU A 39 -5.27 1.31 12.85
C GLU A 39 -4.79 0.66 14.16
N ALA A 40 -4.60 -0.67 14.17
CA ALA A 40 -3.98 -1.39 15.27
C ALA A 40 -2.60 -0.85 15.66
N PHE A 41 -1.84 -0.26 14.71
CA PHE A 41 -0.50 0.24 14.98
C PHE A 41 -0.46 1.54 15.78
N VAL A 42 -1.57 2.28 15.86
CA VAL A 42 -1.69 3.49 16.70
C VAL A 42 -2.61 3.25 17.89
N ASP A 43 -3.09 2.03 18.06
CA ASP A 43 -4.00 1.68 19.12
C ASP A 43 -3.29 1.58 20.49
N PRO A 44 -3.87 2.12 21.57
CA PRO A 44 -3.26 2.05 22.89
C PRO A 44 -3.06 0.60 23.39
N GLN A 45 -3.90 -0.36 22.97
CA GLN A 45 -3.78 -1.76 23.35
C GLN A 45 -2.53 -2.44 22.78
N LEU A 46 -1.90 -1.85 21.76
CA LEU A 46 -0.63 -2.34 21.20
C LEU A 46 0.52 -2.28 22.22
N SER A 47 0.47 -1.32 23.17
CA SER A 47 1.49 -1.18 24.22
C SER A 47 1.59 -2.43 25.11
N GLU A 48 0.47 -3.12 25.35
CA GLU A 48 0.45 -4.38 26.10
C GLU A 48 1.13 -5.52 25.32
N VAL A 49 0.97 -5.53 23.99
CA VAL A 49 1.65 -6.48 23.11
C VAL A 49 3.16 -6.24 23.13
N GLU A 50 3.60 -4.98 23.03
CA GLU A 50 5.02 -4.62 23.10
C GLU A 50 5.63 -5.06 24.44
N SER A 51 4.92 -4.84 25.55
CA SER A 51 5.36 -5.29 26.89
C SER A 51 5.46 -6.81 27.01
N LEU A 52 4.53 -7.57 26.42
CA LEU A 52 4.61 -9.03 26.40
C LEU A 52 5.79 -9.52 25.56
N LEU A 53 6.09 -8.85 24.44
CA LEU A 53 7.27 -9.18 23.64
C LEU A 53 8.57 -8.90 24.41
N ASP A 54 8.59 -7.86 25.25
CA ASP A 54 9.67 -7.52 26.18
C ASP A 54 9.96 -8.56 27.25
N GLN A 55 8.99 -9.40 27.56
CA GLN A 55 9.13 -10.49 28.52
C GLN A 55 9.63 -11.80 27.90
N VAL A 56 9.79 -11.88 26.57
CA VAL A 56 10.25 -13.11 25.90
C VAL A 56 11.74 -13.36 26.21
N PRO A 57 12.09 -14.49 26.86
CA PRO A 57 13.48 -14.82 27.15
C PRO A 57 14.30 -15.05 25.87
N ALA A 58 15.56 -14.60 25.88
CA ALA A 58 16.46 -14.76 24.72
C ALA A 58 16.82 -16.22 24.42
N ASP A 59 16.69 -17.11 25.41
CA ASP A 59 16.91 -18.55 25.30
C ASP A 59 15.62 -19.35 24.98
N SER A 60 14.50 -18.66 24.77
CA SER A 60 13.25 -19.28 24.34
C SER A 60 13.30 -19.70 22.87
N LEU A 61 12.53 -20.75 22.54
CA LEU A 61 12.30 -21.16 21.15
C LEU A 61 11.67 -20.03 20.30
N ASP A 62 10.92 -19.14 20.93
CA ASP A 62 10.18 -18.06 20.26
C ASP A 62 10.96 -16.74 20.16
N ALA A 63 12.20 -16.69 20.66
CA ALA A 63 12.98 -15.44 20.75
C ALA A 63 13.11 -14.75 19.39
N ARG A 64 13.37 -15.52 18.32
CA ARG A 64 13.46 -14.99 16.95
C ARG A 64 12.11 -14.45 16.47
N ALA A 65 11.05 -15.23 16.62
CA ALA A 65 9.72 -14.86 16.16
C ALA A 65 9.17 -13.64 16.91
N ALA A 66 9.51 -13.49 18.20
CA ALA A 66 9.22 -12.30 18.99
C ALA A 66 9.96 -11.07 18.45
N GLY A 67 11.24 -11.21 18.09
CA GLY A 67 12.02 -10.15 17.45
C GLY A 67 11.45 -9.71 16.09
N ASP A 68 11.02 -10.67 15.27
CA ASP A 68 10.38 -10.41 13.99
C ASP A 68 9.05 -9.65 14.18
N LEU A 69 8.24 -10.06 15.15
CA LEU A 69 6.97 -9.39 15.47
C LEU A 69 7.19 -7.97 15.98
N ARG A 70 8.14 -7.75 16.89
CA ARG A 70 8.53 -6.39 17.34
C ARG A 70 8.92 -5.51 16.16
N THR A 71 9.75 -6.03 15.26
CA THR A 71 10.21 -5.28 14.08
C THR A 71 9.03 -4.86 13.20
N ARG A 72 8.10 -5.78 12.94
CA ARG A 72 6.86 -5.47 12.19
C ARG A 72 6.02 -4.41 12.86
N ILE A 73 5.86 -4.47 14.19
CA ILE A 73 5.12 -3.46 14.96
C ILE A 73 5.78 -2.08 14.82
N GLN A 74 7.11 -1.98 14.97
CA GLN A 74 7.81 -0.70 14.85
C GLN A 74 7.71 -0.12 13.43
N VAL A 75 7.88 -0.95 12.40
CA VAL A 75 7.72 -0.54 11.01
C VAL A 75 6.29 -0.06 10.75
N GLY A 76 5.28 -0.80 11.23
CA GLY A 76 3.87 -0.41 11.09
C GLY A 76 3.55 0.93 11.76
N LYS A 77 4.05 1.16 12.98
CA LYS A 77 3.92 2.43 13.70
C LYS A 77 4.49 3.60 12.90
N GLN A 78 5.70 3.44 12.36
CA GLN A 78 6.35 4.47 11.54
C GLN A 78 5.54 4.78 10.27
N GLN A 79 5.04 3.74 9.60
CA GLN A 79 4.23 3.91 8.39
C GLN A 79 2.92 4.65 8.67
N VAL A 80 2.18 4.30 9.72
CA VAL A 80 0.94 5.01 10.08
C VAL A 80 1.23 6.46 10.46
N GLN A 81 2.27 6.73 11.26
CA GLN A 81 2.65 8.11 11.60
C GLN A 81 3.03 8.93 10.36
N ALA A 82 3.79 8.35 9.42
CA ALA A 82 4.14 9.01 8.16
C ALA A 82 2.90 9.36 7.34
N ARG A 83 1.90 8.46 7.28
CA ARG A 83 0.62 8.69 6.60
C ARG A 83 -0.20 9.81 7.26
N LEU A 84 -0.29 9.80 8.59
CA LEU A 84 -0.98 10.85 9.35
C LEU A 84 -0.32 12.21 9.11
N LYS A 85 1.01 12.27 9.13
CA LYS A 85 1.76 13.49 8.82
C LYS A 85 1.52 13.97 7.39
N ALA A 86 1.66 13.09 6.39
CA ALA A 86 1.43 13.43 5.00
C ALA A 86 0.00 13.97 4.77
N LYS A 87 -1.00 13.39 5.45
CA LYS A 87 -2.38 13.89 5.40
C LYS A 87 -2.50 15.29 6.02
N ALA A 88 -1.89 15.53 7.16
CA ALA A 88 -1.88 16.84 7.80
C ALA A 88 -1.20 17.91 6.91
N ASP A 89 -0.06 17.57 6.31
CA ASP A 89 0.66 18.45 5.39
C ASP A 89 -0.18 18.76 4.14
N ALA A 90 -0.88 17.78 3.57
CA ALA A 90 -1.76 18.00 2.42
C ALA A 90 -2.92 18.97 2.74
N LEU A 91 -3.52 18.85 3.92
CA LEU A 91 -4.58 19.76 4.37
C LEU A 91 -4.04 21.18 4.60
N ALA A 92 -2.84 21.30 5.22
CA ALA A 92 -2.22 22.60 5.43
C ALA A 92 -1.90 23.33 4.10
N ASN A 93 -1.38 22.59 3.11
CA ASN A 93 -1.09 23.14 1.78
C ASN A 93 -2.37 23.50 1.00
N ALA A 94 -3.47 22.74 1.17
CA ALA A 94 -4.76 23.07 0.56
C ALA A 94 -5.41 24.33 1.14
N THR A 95 -5.05 24.72 2.36
CA THR A 95 -5.59 25.91 3.04
C THR A 95 -4.75 27.17 2.79
N GLN A 96 -3.59 27.04 2.12
CA GLN A 96 -2.84 28.20 1.68
C GLN A 96 -3.53 28.81 0.46
N PRO A 97 -3.89 30.11 0.48
CA PRO A 97 -4.38 30.78 -0.71
C PRO A 97 -3.28 30.73 -1.76
N SER A 98 -3.52 30.00 -2.84
CA SER A 98 -2.68 30.01 -4.03
C SER A 98 -2.50 31.46 -4.47
N GLN A 99 -1.30 32.02 -4.26
CA GLN A 99 -0.93 33.30 -4.85
C GLN A 99 -0.85 33.09 -6.36
N MET A 100 -1.96 33.29 -7.06
CA MET A 100 -1.98 33.42 -8.50
C MET A 100 -1.05 34.59 -8.88
N PRO A 101 -0.11 34.42 -9.82
CA PRO A 101 0.60 35.56 -10.39
C PRO A 101 -0.43 36.46 -11.08
N SER A 102 -0.66 37.63 -10.49
CA SER A 102 -1.51 38.66 -11.07
C SER A 102 -0.84 39.21 -12.32
N GLY A 103 -1.37 38.86 -13.48
CA GLY A 103 -1.01 39.39 -14.79
C GLY A 103 -2.26 39.56 -15.64
N PHE A 104 -3.02 40.61 -15.33
CA PHE A 104 -4.22 41.01 -16.07
C PHE A 104 -3.82 42.09 -17.08
N ASN A 105 -4.17 41.92 -18.37
CA ASN A 105 -4.32 43.03 -19.32
C ASN A 105 -5.43 42.70 -20.33
N THR A 106 -6.49 43.51 -20.29
CA THR A 106 -7.73 43.52 -21.10
C THR A 106 -7.59 44.43 -22.34
N ALA A 107 -7.86 43.96 -23.58
CA ALA A 107 -9.09 44.11 -24.41
C ALA A 107 -8.90 45.13 -25.59
N PRO A 108 -9.66 45.16 -26.73
CA PRO A 108 -11.03 44.63 -26.98
C PRO A 108 -11.29 43.85 -28.31
N SER A 109 -12.55 43.40 -28.45
CA SER A 109 -13.17 42.34 -29.27
C SER A 109 -13.45 42.59 -30.78
N THR A 110 -13.45 41.52 -31.61
CA THR A 110 -14.51 41.13 -32.61
C THR A 110 -14.30 39.66 -33.12
N PRO A 111 -15.27 38.93 -33.73
CA PRO A 111 -16.06 37.90 -33.04
C PRO A 111 -16.01 36.45 -33.61
N ALA A 112 -16.55 35.52 -32.80
CA ALA A 112 -17.13 34.19 -33.06
C ALA A 112 -16.25 32.92 -32.85
N PRO A 113 -16.85 31.77 -32.46
CA PRO A 113 -17.79 31.56 -31.36
C PRO A 113 -17.31 30.41 -30.45
N THR A 114 -17.48 30.50 -29.11
CA THR A 114 -17.64 29.32 -28.24
C THR A 114 -17.96 29.76 -26.81
N ARG A 115 -19.13 29.30 -26.36
CA ARG A 115 -19.46 28.80 -25.01
C ARG A 115 -18.86 29.51 -23.79
N SER A 116 -19.77 30.10 -23.03
CA SER A 116 -19.88 30.28 -21.56
C SER A 116 -20.49 31.67 -21.36
N GLU A 117 -21.67 31.82 -20.77
CA GLU A 117 -22.01 31.82 -19.33
C GLU A 117 -23.50 32.31 -19.23
N PRO A 118 -24.19 32.53 -18.08
CA PRO A 118 -23.95 32.23 -16.65
C PRO A 118 -25.24 31.73 -15.90
N PRO A 119 -25.48 31.93 -14.57
CA PRO A 119 -25.76 30.91 -13.55
C PRO A 119 -27.21 31.00 -12.97
N PRO A 120 -27.58 30.33 -11.85
CA PRO A 120 -27.38 30.94 -10.53
C PRO A 120 -27.14 29.94 -9.37
N GLU A 121 -26.90 30.54 -8.21
CA GLU A 121 -26.78 29.98 -6.85
C GLU A 121 -27.95 29.07 -6.44
N GLU A 122 -27.72 28.16 -5.47
CA GLU A 122 -28.48 28.05 -4.20
C GLU A 122 -28.21 26.69 -3.51
N GLU A 123 -27.73 26.80 -2.26
CA GLU A 123 -28.20 26.16 -1.03
C GLU A 123 -28.68 24.69 -0.95
N SER A 124 -28.44 24.14 0.24
CA SER A 124 -29.14 23.05 0.91
C SER A 124 -28.67 21.59 0.77
N ASP A 125 -28.21 21.10 1.92
CA ASP A 125 -28.68 19.92 2.66
C ASP A 125 -28.58 18.50 2.08
N ALA A 126 -28.02 17.65 2.94
CA ALA A 126 -28.30 16.24 3.17
C ALA A 126 -28.85 15.34 2.04
N ALA A 127 -28.16 14.19 1.93
CA ALA A 127 -28.60 12.89 1.40
C ALA A 127 -28.19 12.55 -0.05
N THR A 128 -27.31 11.55 -0.11
CA THR A 128 -27.33 10.39 -1.02
C THR A 128 -27.77 10.63 -2.47
N ASP A 129 -26.83 10.50 -3.41
CA ASP A 129 -27.18 10.06 -4.76
C ASP A 129 -26.35 8.83 -5.19
N ALA A 130 -27.06 7.71 -5.20
CA ALA A 130 -26.69 6.51 -5.91
C ALA A 130 -26.92 6.75 -7.41
N GLY A 131 -26.00 7.49 -8.04
CA GLY A 131 -26.06 7.81 -9.48
C GLY A 131 -24.74 7.66 -10.24
N THR A 132 -23.60 7.78 -9.56
CA THR A 132 -22.24 7.57 -10.15
C THR A 132 -21.51 6.39 -9.50
N ALA A 133 -22.23 5.56 -8.74
CA ALA A 133 -21.72 4.46 -7.91
C ALA A 133 -21.19 3.23 -8.69
N GLY A 134 -20.83 3.38 -9.96
CA GLY A 134 -20.49 2.28 -10.84
C GLY A 134 -18.99 2.05 -11.05
N MET A 135 -18.12 3.01 -10.74
CA MET A 135 -16.75 3.00 -11.25
C MET A 135 -15.71 3.04 -10.12
N PRO A 136 -14.71 2.14 -10.10
CA PRO A 136 -13.63 2.23 -9.14
C PRO A 136 -12.74 3.44 -9.45
N GLY A 137 -12.31 4.11 -8.39
CA GLY A 137 -11.45 5.27 -8.46
C GLY A 137 -10.53 5.36 -7.25
N VAL A 138 -9.86 6.50 -7.08
CA VAL A 138 -8.98 6.73 -5.93
C VAL A 138 -9.78 6.61 -4.62
N GLY A 139 -9.21 5.90 -3.65
CA GLY A 139 -9.84 5.62 -2.36
C GLY A 139 -10.74 4.37 -2.33
N THR A 140 -11.06 3.78 -3.49
CA THR A 140 -11.82 2.51 -3.53
C THR A 140 -11.06 1.41 -2.79
N PRO A 141 -11.68 0.72 -1.82
CA PRO A 141 -11.03 -0.36 -1.11
C PRO A 141 -10.87 -1.60 -2.00
N VAL A 142 -9.78 -2.34 -1.79
CA VAL A 142 -9.47 -3.58 -2.53
C VAL A 142 -10.56 -4.62 -2.35
N THR A 143 -11.22 -4.67 -1.20
CA THR A 143 -12.36 -5.56 -0.97
C THR A 143 -13.51 -5.26 -1.92
N GLN A 144 -13.77 -3.98 -2.21
CA GLN A 144 -14.76 -3.56 -3.19
C GLN A 144 -14.29 -3.80 -4.63
N LEU A 145 -12.99 -3.68 -4.93
CA LEU A 145 -12.45 -4.11 -6.23
C LEU A 145 -12.64 -5.60 -6.49
N ALA A 146 -12.38 -6.42 -5.47
CA ALA A 146 -12.44 -7.87 -5.57
C ALA A 146 -13.87 -8.41 -5.76
N SER A 147 -14.87 -7.82 -5.07
CA SER A 147 -16.25 -8.36 -5.06
C SER A 147 -17.34 -7.38 -5.47
N GLY A 148 -17.11 -6.07 -5.35
CA GLY A 148 -18.13 -5.03 -5.56
C GLY A 148 -18.42 -4.68 -7.01
N PHE A 149 -17.51 -4.97 -7.93
CA PHE A 149 -17.64 -4.60 -9.36
C PHE A 149 -17.83 -5.83 -10.27
N SER A 150 -18.70 -6.76 -9.85
CA SER A 150 -18.99 -8.00 -10.59
C SER A 150 -17.75 -8.87 -10.86
N GLY A 151 -16.72 -8.73 -10.03
CA GLY A 151 -15.42 -9.40 -10.18
C GLY A 151 -14.65 -8.96 -11.43
N CYS A 152 -14.97 -7.81 -12.04
CA CYS A 152 -14.31 -7.35 -13.26
C CYS A 152 -12.88 -6.84 -13.05
N PHE A 153 -12.41 -6.77 -11.82
CA PHE A 153 -11.05 -6.37 -11.49
C PHE A 153 -10.29 -7.53 -10.87
N GLN A 154 -9.03 -7.67 -11.29
CA GLN A 154 -8.13 -8.71 -10.84
C GLN A 154 -6.81 -8.10 -10.35
N LYS A 155 -6.19 -8.78 -9.40
CA LYS A 155 -4.85 -8.45 -8.93
C LYS A 155 -3.83 -8.91 -9.99
N GLY A 156 -2.98 -7.99 -10.44
CA GLY A 156 -1.86 -8.29 -11.32
C GLY A 156 -0.55 -8.46 -10.53
N GLU A 157 0.57 -8.59 -11.24
CA GLU A 157 1.88 -8.65 -10.60
C GLU A 157 2.26 -7.32 -9.94
N PRO A 158 2.83 -7.35 -8.72
CA PRO A 158 3.32 -6.15 -8.06
C PRO A 158 4.31 -5.40 -8.96
N LEU A 159 4.29 -4.07 -8.90
CA LEU A 159 5.20 -3.22 -9.66
C LEU A 159 5.92 -2.24 -8.74
N GLU A 160 7.14 -1.86 -9.11
CA GLU A 160 7.87 -0.82 -8.41
C GLU A 160 7.34 0.55 -8.83
N VAL A 161 6.87 1.32 -7.85
CA VAL A 161 6.42 2.70 -8.04
C VAL A 161 7.55 3.64 -7.63
N LYS A 162 7.95 4.53 -8.55
CA LYS A 162 9.02 5.51 -8.30
C LYS A 162 8.74 6.31 -7.03
N GLY A 163 9.67 6.24 -6.07
CA GLY A 163 9.57 6.94 -4.79
C GLY A 163 8.61 6.31 -3.76
N ARG A 164 7.95 5.19 -4.08
CA ARG A 164 7.08 4.44 -3.15
C ARG A 164 7.47 2.96 -2.99
N GLY A 165 8.27 2.41 -3.90
CA GLY A 165 8.70 1.01 -3.87
C GLY A 165 7.63 0.06 -4.42
N MET A 166 7.74 -1.23 -4.10
CA MET A 166 6.80 -2.26 -4.58
C MET A 166 5.37 -1.98 -4.13
N ARG A 167 4.42 -2.01 -5.06
CA ARG A 167 2.99 -1.84 -4.81
C ARG A 167 2.16 -2.88 -5.54
N ASP A 168 1.02 -3.19 -4.95
CA ASP A 168 0.02 -4.04 -5.58
C ASP A 168 -0.62 -3.30 -6.76
N ARG A 169 -0.79 -4.03 -7.87
CA ARG A 169 -1.52 -3.53 -9.03
C ARG A 169 -2.83 -4.27 -9.20
N TRP A 170 -3.87 -3.53 -9.57
CA TRP A 170 -5.17 -4.07 -9.95
C TRP A 170 -5.53 -3.55 -11.33
N GLU A 171 -6.13 -4.42 -12.13
CA GLU A 171 -6.47 -4.12 -13.52
C GLU A 171 -7.79 -4.77 -13.91
N LEU A 172 -8.35 -4.28 -15.00
CA LEU A 172 -9.56 -4.85 -15.57
C LEU A 172 -9.27 -6.25 -16.10
N ALA A 173 -10.07 -7.23 -15.69
CA ALA A 173 -10.01 -8.58 -16.20
C ALA A 173 -10.32 -8.61 -17.70
N ASP A 174 -9.61 -9.45 -18.45
CA ASP A 174 -9.70 -9.50 -19.91
C ASP A 174 -10.93 -10.27 -20.42
N ARG A 175 -12.12 -9.83 -20.01
CA ARG A 175 -13.42 -10.41 -20.38
C ARG A 175 -14.23 -9.39 -21.16
N ALA A 176 -14.89 -9.82 -22.22
CA ALA A 176 -15.67 -8.94 -23.10
C ALA A 176 -16.71 -8.10 -22.33
N ALA A 177 -17.44 -8.71 -21.40
CA ALA A 177 -18.42 -8.03 -20.55
C ALA A 177 -17.77 -6.93 -19.68
N CYS A 178 -16.60 -7.21 -19.09
CA CYS A 178 -15.87 -6.25 -18.26
C CYS A 178 -15.31 -5.09 -19.10
N ARG A 179 -14.75 -5.39 -20.28
CA ARG A 179 -14.25 -4.36 -21.21
C ARG A 179 -15.36 -3.44 -21.71
N GLN A 180 -16.56 -3.98 -21.96
CA GLN A 180 -17.71 -3.19 -22.36
C GLN A 180 -18.24 -2.33 -21.21
N GLN A 181 -18.34 -2.90 -20.01
CA GLN A 181 -18.86 -2.20 -18.84
C GLN A 181 -17.91 -1.11 -18.31
N TYR A 182 -16.60 -1.33 -18.42
CA TYR A 182 -15.55 -0.42 -17.90
C TYR A 182 -14.62 0.05 -19.01
N ALA A 183 -15.19 0.51 -20.11
CA ALA A 183 -14.44 0.80 -21.34
C ALA A 183 -13.29 1.81 -21.15
N SER A 184 -13.48 2.82 -20.29
CA SER A 184 -12.45 3.83 -20.01
C SER A 184 -11.32 3.35 -19.08
N LEU A 185 -11.45 2.18 -18.44
CA LEU A 185 -10.42 1.60 -17.57
C LEU A 185 -9.57 0.53 -18.25
N GLN A 186 -9.87 0.18 -19.51
CA GLN A 186 -9.15 -0.87 -20.25
C GLN A 186 -7.65 -0.60 -20.39
N ALA A 187 -7.27 0.67 -20.49
CA ALA A 187 -5.88 1.11 -20.60
C ALA A 187 -5.30 1.58 -19.26
N MET A 188 -6.01 1.39 -18.14
CA MET A 188 -5.62 1.89 -16.83
C MET A 188 -5.25 0.74 -15.90
N VAL A 189 -4.27 1.02 -15.04
CA VAL A 189 -3.88 0.17 -13.92
C VAL A 189 -4.09 0.97 -12.64
N MET A 190 -4.73 0.34 -11.66
CA MET A 190 -4.90 0.89 -10.33
C MET A 190 -3.72 0.46 -9.46
N ILE A 191 -3.02 1.44 -8.90
CA ILE A 191 -1.99 1.23 -7.89
C ILE A 191 -2.66 1.22 -6.54
N VAL A 192 -2.36 0.22 -5.73
CA VAL A 192 -2.94 0.05 -4.40
C VAL A 192 -1.91 0.34 -3.32
N GLU A 193 -2.31 1.12 -2.32
CA GLU A 193 -1.57 1.39 -1.10
C GLU A 193 -2.54 1.24 0.08
N ASP A 194 -2.12 0.53 1.13
CA ASP A 194 -2.91 0.30 2.34
C ASP A 194 -4.33 -0.24 2.09
N GLY A 195 -4.43 -1.19 1.14
CA GLY A 195 -5.70 -1.82 0.81
C GLY A 195 -6.71 -0.91 0.10
N LYS A 196 -6.27 0.25 -0.43
CA LYS A 196 -7.10 1.17 -1.22
C LYS A 196 -6.39 1.58 -2.50
N VAL A 197 -7.16 1.99 -3.51
CA VAL A 197 -6.61 2.57 -4.73
C VAL A 197 -5.94 3.90 -4.40
N LEU A 198 -4.63 3.96 -4.55
CA LEU A 198 -3.82 5.17 -4.42
C LEU A 198 -3.99 6.07 -5.65
N GLY A 199 -4.01 5.47 -6.83
CA GLY A 199 -3.98 6.19 -8.10
C GLY A 199 -4.21 5.28 -9.28
N MET A 200 -4.58 5.86 -10.42
CA MET A 200 -4.71 5.15 -11.68
C MET A 200 -3.66 5.68 -12.65
N VAL A 201 -2.95 4.79 -13.31
CA VAL A 201 -1.93 5.13 -14.30
C VAL A 201 -2.26 4.45 -15.62
N PRO A 202 -1.99 5.09 -16.77
CA PRO A 202 -2.12 4.41 -18.04
C PRO A 202 -1.10 3.27 -18.11
N ARG A 203 -1.48 2.14 -18.71
CA ARG A 203 -0.58 1.00 -18.94
C ARG A 203 0.70 1.40 -19.69
N SER A 204 0.61 2.38 -20.59
CA SER A 204 1.75 2.93 -21.32
C SER A 204 2.78 3.66 -20.44
N ALA A 205 2.45 4.02 -19.21
CA ALA A 205 3.39 4.61 -18.25
C ALA A 205 4.17 3.56 -17.44
N ILE A 206 3.81 2.26 -17.56
CA ILE A 206 4.51 1.16 -16.89
C ILE A 206 5.68 0.74 -17.77
N GLN A 207 6.87 0.74 -17.20
CA GLN A 207 8.08 0.25 -17.85
C GLN A 207 8.43 -1.12 -17.29
N GLU A 208 8.59 -2.11 -18.16
CA GLU A 208 9.15 -3.40 -17.80
C GLU A 208 10.67 -3.22 -17.71
N VAL A 209 11.22 -3.27 -16.51
CA VAL A 209 12.67 -3.34 -16.33
C VAL A 209 13.06 -4.82 -16.47
N PRO A 210 13.83 -5.21 -17.51
CA PRO A 210 14.32 -6.57 -17.59
C PRO A 210 15.18 -6.87 -16.36
N ALA A 211 14.95 -8.02 -15.74
CA ALA A 211 15.76 -8.48 -14.62
C ALA A 211 17.16 -8.82 -15.16
N ASP A 212 18.09 -7.87 -15.09
CA ASP A 212 19.49 -8.13 -15.41
C ASP A 212 20.06 -9.16 -14.41
N GLY A 213 20.22 -10.39 -14.88
CA GLY A 213 20.81 -11.46 -14.08
C GLY A 213 20.84 -12.82 -14.78
N GLY A 214 21.76 -13.03 -15.72
CA GLY A 214 22.34 -14.36 -15.95
C GLY A 214 22.35 -14.87 -17.39
N THR A 215 23.55 -15.02 -17.91
CA THR A 215 23.95 -15.63 -19.17
C THR A 215 23.29 -16.99 -19.43
N GLY A 216 22.60 -17.11 -20.57
CA GLY A 216 22.21 -18.37 -21.19
C GLY A 216 22.40 -18.25 -22.69
N SER A 217 23.59 -18.62 -23.16
CA SER A 217 23.98 -18.61 -24.56
C SER A 217 23.01 -19.43 -25.42
N SER A 218 22.39 -18.80 -26.41
CA SER A 218 22.03 -19.49 -27.64
C SER A 218 22.62 -18.69 -28.80
N THR A 219 23.86 -19.03 -29.13
CA THR A 219 24.52 -18.68 -30.39
C THR A 219 23.61 -19.10 -31.56
N PRO A 220 23.48 -18.29 -32.61
CA PRO A 220 22.89 -18.73 -33.87
C PRO A 220 23.92 -19.60 -34.61
N ASP A 221 23.67 -20.90 -34.73
CA ASP A 221 24.41 -21.74 -35.68
C ASP A 221 23.59 -21.82 -36.96
N GLY A 222 24.13 -21.20 -38.01
CA GLY A 222 23.56 -21.22 -39.34
C GLY A 222 23.90 -22.50 -40.09
N GLY A 223 23.05 -22.83 -41.06
CA GLY A 223 23.47 -23.47 -42.31
C GLY A 223 23.83 -24.95 -42.25
N ARG A 224 22.94 -25.77 -42.82
CA ARG A 224 23.35 -26.76 -43.81
C ARG A 224 22.28 -26.95 -44.87
#